data_AF-E6VUZ0-F1
#
_entry.id   AF-E6VUZ0-F1
#
_cell.length_a   1.000
_cell.length_b   1.000
_cell.length_c   1.000
_cell.angle_alpha   90.00
_cell.angle_beta   90.00
_cell.angle_gamma   90.00
#
_symmetry.space_group_name_H-M   'P 1'
#
loop_
_entity.id
_entity.type
_entity.pdbx_description
1 polymer ?
#
loop_
_entity_poly.entity_id
_entity_poly.type
_entity_poly.pdbx_seq_one_letter_code
_entity_poly.pdbx_strand_id
1 'polypeptide(L)'
;MSPDILVVSLILAAAIILLVTKRLPIDVTALGIMVALMAAGLLAPAEAVAGFANPAPLAVGALFVVSRGLVRTGALAFVTPLTIKYTDGSASRLLLLTLAKDQK
;
A
#
# COMPACT_ATOMS: atom_id res chain seq x y z
N MET A 1 -32.61 -7.67 10.13
CA MET A 1 -31.20 -7.83 9.69
C MET A 1 -30.61 -8.95 10.53
N SER A 2 -29.83 -9.87 9.97
CA SER A 2 -29.14 -10.87 10.79
C SER A 2 -28.19 -10.16 11.76
N PRO A 3 -28.07 -10.63 13.02
CA PRO A 3 -27.20 -10.01 14.03
C PRO A 3 -25.76 -9.83 13.52
N ASP A 4 -25.28 -10.80 12.75
CA ASP A 4 -23.93 -10.83 12.19
C ASP A 4 -23.66 -9.67 11.23
N ILE A 5 -24.62 -9.33 10.36
CA ILE A 5 -24.48 -8.22 9.40
C ILE A 5 -24.37 -6.89 10.14
N LEU A 6 -25.14 -6.70 11.22
CA LEU A 6 -25.08 -5.48 12.03
C LEU A 6 -23.69 -5.34 12.68
N VAL A 7 -23.15 -6.41 13.25
CA VAL A 7 -21.84 -6.39 13.90
C VAL A 7 -20.73 -6.09 12.89
N VAL A 8 -20.70 -6.80 11.75
CA VAL A 8 -19.70 -6.55 10.69
C VAL A 8 -19.79 -5.12 10.17
N SER A 9 -21.01 -4.61 9.94
CA SER A 9 -21.21 -3.24 9.44
C SER A 9 -20.71 -2.19 10.44
N LEU A 10 -20.90 -2.43 11.74
CA LEU A 10 -20.44 -1.54 12.80
C LEU A 10 -18.91 -1.54 12.89
N ILE A 11 -18.28 -2.72 12.80
CA ILE A 11 -16.81 -2.87 12.75
C ILE A 11 -16.25 -2.17 11.52
N LEU A 12 -16.90 -2.31 10.35
CA LEU A 12 -16.48 -1.63 9.12
C LEU A 12 -16.59 -0.10 9.24
N ALA A 13 -17.69 0.41 9.78
CA ALA A 13 -17.84 1.85 10.03
C ALA A 13 -16.76 2.37 10.98
N ALA A 14 -16.50 1.65 12.08
CA ALA A 14 -15.43 1.99 13.02
C ALA A 14 -14.05 1.96 12.33
N ALA A 15 -13.77 0.95 11.52
CA ALA A 15 -12.53 0.84 10.74
C ALA A 15 -12.31 2.05 9.83
N ILE A 16 -13.32 2.45 9.07
CA ILE A 16 -13.25 3.60 8.18
C ILE A 16 -12.98 4.88 8.99
N ILE A 17 -13.71 5.09 10.09
CA ILE A 17 -13.50 6.26 10.95
C ILE A 17 -12.06 6.28 11.49
N LEU A 18 -11.54 5.14 11.97
CA LEU A 18 -10.20 5.05 12.53
C LEU A 18 -9.11 5.31 11.48
N LEU A 19 -9.29 4.77 10.28
CA LEU A 19 -8.38 4.95 9.14
C LEU A 19 -8.39 6.41 8.63
N VAL A 20 -9.55 7.05 8.54
CA VAL A 20 -9.66 8.44 8.08
C VAL A 20 -9.13 9.41 9.13
N THR A 21 -9.47 9.19 10.40
CA THR A 21 -9.01 10.07 11.50
C THR A 21 -7.52 9.88 11.78
N LYS A 22 -6.91 8.78 11.32
CA LYS A 22 -5.49 8.42 11.52
C LYS A 22 -5.03 8.57 12.98
N ARG A 23 -5.94 8.36 13.94
CA ARG A 23 -5.66 8.44 15.38
C ARG A 23 -4.71 7.33 15.82
N LEU A 24 -4.78 6.19 15.13
CA LEU A 24 -3.95 5.02 15.33
C LEU A 24 -3.16 4.74 14.04
N PRO A 25 -1.94 4.16 14.14
CA PRO A 25 -1.24 3.65 12.98
C PRO A 25 -2.13 2.68 12.20
N ILE A 26 -1.98 2.69 10.87
CA ILE A 26 -2.76 1.82 9.96
C ILE A 26 -2.59 0.35 10.36
N ASP A 27 -1.37 -0.05 10.71
CA ASP A 27 -1.07 -1.43 11.10
C ASP A 27 -1.79 -1.84 12.38
N VAL A 28 -1.82 -0.95 13.39
CA VAL A 28 -2.53 -1.18 14.66
C VAL A 28 -4.03 -1.27 14.44
N THR A 29 -4.57 -0.39 13.58
CA THR A 29 -5.99 -0.41 13.20
C THR A 29 -6.37 -1.72 12.52
N ALA A 30 -5.56 -2.17 11.55
CA ALA A 30 -5.79 -3.41 10.81
C ALA A 30 -5.76 -4.65 11.73
N LEU A 31 -4.76 -4.74 12.62
CA LEU A 31 -4.68 -5.80 13.62
C LEU A 31 -5.87 -5.75 14.59
N GLY A 32 -6.26 -4.56 15.04
CA GLY A 32 -7.43 -4.37 15.90
C GLY A 32 -8.73 -4.85 15.28
N ILE A 33 -8.94 -4.59 13.98
CA ILE A 33 -10.12 -5.07 13.23
C ILE A 33 -10.12 -6.60 13.17
N MET A 34 -8.98 -7.24 12.89
CA MET A 34 -8.88 -8.70 12.90
C MET A 34 -9.21 -9.29 14.27
N VAL A 35 -8.67 -8.71 15.34
CA VAL A 35 -8.98 -9.15 16.71
C VAL A 35 -10.47 -8.97 17.03
N ALA A 36 -11.07 -7.85 16.63
CA ALA A 36 -12.49 -7.59 16.85
C ALA A 36 -13.39 -8.60 16.13
N LEU A 37 -13.07 -8.96 14.88
CA LEU A 37 -13.80 -9.96 14.11
C LEU A 37 -13.69 -11.37 14.71
N MET A 38 -12.50 -11.76 15.17
CA MET A 38 -12.29 -13.05 15.85
C MET A 38 -13.00 -13.09 17.21
N ALA A 39 -12.93 -12.00 17.99
CA ALA A 39 -13.60 -11.90 19.29
C ALA A 39 -15.12 -11.92 19.17
N ALA A 40 -15.68 -11.40 18.07
CA ALA A 40 -17.10 -11.49 17.74
C ALA A 40 -17.52 -12.90 17.27
N GLY A 41 -16.59 -13.85 17.12
CA GLY A 41 -16.86 -15.21 16.62
C GLY A 41 -17.22 -15.26 15.13
N LEU A 42 -17.00 -14.18 14.39
CA LEU A 42 -17.37 -14.04 12.98
C LEU A 42 -16.29 -14.61 12.04
N LEU A 43 -15.06 -14.78 12.53
CA LEU A 43 -13.92 -15.20 11.74
C LEU A 43 -13.04 -16.16 12.54
N ALA A 44 -12.67 -17.30 11.96
CA ALA A 44 -11.73 -18.21 12.61
C ALA A 44 -10.30 -17.64 12.55
N PRO A 45 -9.40 -18.00 13.50
CA PRO A 45 -8.02 -17.51 13.49
C PRO A 45 -7.26 -17.84 12.19
N ALA A 46 -7.53 -19.01 11.59
CA ALA A 46 -6.95 -19.41 10.32
C ALA A 46 -7.40 -18.52 9.15
N GLU A 47 -8.65 -18.05 9.16
CA GLU A 47 -9.20 -17.17 8.13
C GLU A 47 -8.72 -15.73 8.32
N ALA A 48 -8.54 -15.28 9.56
CA ALA A 48 -7.94 -13.99 9.87
C ALA A 48 -6.51 -13.88 9.28
N VAL A 49 -5.69 -14.91 9.46
CA VAL A 49 -4.32 -14.90 8.91
C VAL A 49 -4.27 -15.09 7.39
N ALA A 50 -5.32 -15.66 6.77
CA ALA A 50 -5.40 -15.81 5.32
C ALA A 50 -5.37 -14.46 4.58
N GLY A 51 -5.82 -13.38 5.22
CA GLY A 51 -5.72 -12.02 4.67
C GLY A 51 -4.29 -11.53 4.45
N PHE A 52 -3.32 -12.02 5.23
CA PHE A 52 -1.89 -11.69 5.06
C PHE A 52 -1.23 -12.45 3.92
N ALA A 53 -1.83 -13.54 3.44
CA ALA A 53 -1.35 -14.29 2.28
C ALA A 53 -1.69 -13.60 0.93
N ASN A 54 -2.30 -12.41 0.97
CA ASN A 54 -2.55 -11.62 -0.22
C ASN A 54 -1.20 -11.23 -0.90
N PRO A 55 -1.03 -11.47 -2.21
CA PRO A 55 0.19 -11.09 -2.91
C PRO A 55 0.44 -9.57 -2.96
N ALA A 56 -0.58 -8.73 -2.77
CA ALA A 56 -0.45 -7.28 -2.89
C ALA A 56 0.54 -6.64 -1.89
N PRO A 57 0.45 -6.87 -0.56
CA PRO A 57 1.47 -6.43 0.39
C PRO A 57 2.89 -6.87 0.03
N LEU A 58 3.06 -8.12 -0.41
CA LEU A 58 4.37 -8.65 -0.82
C LEU A 58 4.90 -7.92 -2.06
N ALA A 59 4.05 -7.62 -3.04
CA ALA A 59 4.42 -6.86 -4.23
C ALA A 59 4.91 -5.44 -3.88
N VAL A 60 4.20 -4.77 -2.96
CA VAL A 60 4.62 -3.44 -2.46
C VAL A 60 5.97 -3.54 -1.72
N GLY A 61 6.14 -4.58 -0.89
CA GLY A 61 7.42 -4.87 -0.24
C GLY A 61 8.56 -5.07 -1.24
N ALA A 62 8.32 -5.82 -2.31
CA ALA A 62 9.30 -6.04 -3.38
C ALA A 62 9.65 -4.73 -4.10
N LEU A 63 8.68 -3.84 -4.36
CA LEU A 63 8.94 -2.52 -4.95
C LEU A 63 9.89 -1.68 -4.07
N PHE A 64 9.73 -1.73 -2.74
CA PHE A 64 10.65 -1.05 -1.83
C PHE A 64 12.06 -1.65 -1.88
N VAL A 65 12.18 -2.97 -1.97
CA VAL A 65 13.48 -3.66 -2.12
C VAL A 65 14.15 -3.24 -3.44
N VAL A 66 13.42 -3.24 -4.55
CA VAL A 66 13.93 -2.79 -5.86
C VAL A 66 14.37 -1.33 -5.82
N SER A 67 13.53 -0.45 -5.27
CA SER A 67 13.84 0.98 -5.11
C SER A 67 15.14 1.19 -4.34
N ARG A 68 15.31 0.50 -3.20
CA ARG A 68 16.55 0.55 -2.40
C ARG A 68 17.74 -0.05 -3.14
N GLY A 69 17.55 -1.15 -3.88
CA GLY A 69 18.58 -1.78 -4.69
C GLY A 69 19.12 -0.83 -5.77
N LEU A 70 18.24 -0.12 -6.46
CA LEU A 70 18.60 0.89 -7.46
C LEU A 70 19.41 2.06 -6.89
N VAL A 71 19.04 2.54 -5.70
CA VAL A 71 19.78 3.62 -5.02
C VAL A 71 21.16 3.11 -4.56
N ARG A 72 21.20 1.94 -3.90
CA ARG A 72 22.43 1.40 -3.31
C ARG A 72 23.48 1.01 -4.35
N THR A 73 23.04 0.53 -5.52
CA THR A 73 23.94 0.12 -6.62
C THR A 73 24.44 1.30 -7.45
N GLY A 74 23.89 2.50 -7.27
CA GLY A 74 24.19 3.64 -8.14
C GLY A 74 23.60 3.52 -9.54
N ALA A 75 22.74 2.52 -9.80
CA ALA A 75 22.04 2.37 -11.08
C ALA A 75 21.25 3.65 -11.44
N LEU A 76 20.65 4.30 -10.44
CA LEU A 76 20.01 5.61 -10.63
C LEU A 76 21.00 6.67 -11.12
N ALA A 77 22.20 6.75 -10.53
CA ALA A 77 23.23 7.71 -10.92
C ALA A 77 23.75 7.49 -12.35
N PHE A 78 23.67 6.25 -12.88
CA PHE A 78 23.96 5.96 -14.28
C PHE A 78 22.84 6.44 -15.23
N VAL A 79 21.58 6.25 -14.84
CA VAL A 79 20.42 6.57 -15.70
C VAL A 79 20.10 8.07 -15.70
N THR A 80 20.25 8.76 -14.57
CA THR A 80 19.96 10.21 -14.44
C THR A 80 20.61 11.09 -15.52
N PRO A 81 21.93 11.05 -15.77
CA PRO A 81 22.56 11.88 -16.80
C PRO A 81 22.13 11.52 -18.22
N LEU A 82 21.82 10.25 -18.49
CA LEU A 82 21.27 9.82 -19.78
C LEU A 82 19.91 10.50 -20.01
N THR A 83 19.02 10.49 -19.01
CA THR A 83 17.70 11.13 -19.13
C THR A 83 17.80 12.65 -19.29
N ILE A 84 18.72 13.30 -18.56
CA ILE A 84 18.97 14.75 -18.68
C ILE A 84 19.47 15.12 -20.08
N LYS A 85 20.36 14.31 -20.68
CA LYS A 85 20.88 14.53 -22.04
C LYS A 85 19.77 14.52 -23.10
N TYR A 86 18.77 13.65 -22.96
CA TYR A 86 17.63 13.62 -23.87
C TYR A 86 16.64 14.79 -23.67
N THR A 87 16.83 15.57 -22.62
CA THR A 87 15.84 16.53 -22.13
C THR A 87 16.37 17.98 -22.06
N ASP A 88 17.62 18.21 -22.46
CA ASP A 88 18.31 19.52 -22.37
C ASP A 88 18.31 20.13 -20.96
N GLY A 89 18.18 19.31 -19.91
CA GLY A 89 18.11 19.80 -18.51
C GLY A 89 16.83 20.55 -18.15
N SER A 90 15.82 20.61 -19.02
CA SER A 90 14.53 21.25 -18.72
C SER A 90 13.66 20.34 -17.84
N ALA A 91 13.36 20.76 -16.61
CA ALA A 91 12.48 20.04 -15.69
C ALA A 91 11.09 19.75 -16.28
N SER A 92 10.54 20.71 -17.05
CA SER A 92 9.22 20.58 -17.69
C SER A 92 9.21 19.46 -18.74
N ARG A 93 10.29 19.33 -19.52
CA ARG A 93 10.42 18.26 -20.51
C ARG A 93 10.67 16.90 -19.85
N LEU A 94 11.33 16.87 -18.69
CA LEU A 94 11.58 15.64 -17.92
C LEU A 94 10.25 15.08 -17.38
N LEU A 95 9.42 15.96 -16.80
CA LEU A 95 8.06 15.63 -16.37
C LEU A 95 7.19 15.18 -17.55
N LEU A 96 7.23 15.90 -18.68
CA LEU A 96 6.51 15.51 -19.89
C LEU A 96 6.96 14.13 -20.41
N LEU A 97 8.25 13.83 -20.39
CA LEU A 97 8.79 12.55 -20.88
C LEU A 97 8.45 11.38 -19.95
N THR A 98 8.40 11.59 -18.63
CA THR A 98 7.92 10.58 -17.67
C THR A 98 6.42 10.33 -17.79
N LEU A 99 5.62 11.38 -17.99
CA LEU A 99 4.16 11.28 -18.06
C LEU A 99 3.68 10.77 -19.43
N ALA A 100 4.32 11.17 -20.53
CA ALA A 100 3.96 10.73 -21.88
C ALA A 100 4.23 9.23 -22.11
N LYS A 101 5.14 8.63 -21.32
CA LYS A 101 5.48 7.21 -21.42
C LYS A 101 4.57 6.30 -20.59
N ASP A 102 3.92 6.83 -19.55
CA ASP A 102 3.01 6.11 -18.64
C ASP A 102 1.60 5.89 -19.24
N GLN A 103 1.30 6.49 -20.39
CA GLN A 103 0.03 6.38 -21.12
C GLN A 103 0.00 5.25 -22.16
N LYS A 104 1.02 4.38 -22.21
CA LYS A 104 1.04 3.16 -23.05
C LYS A 104 1.17 1.92 -22.19
#